data_AF-A0A0U4WMX1-F1
#
_entry.id   AF-A0A0U4WMX1-F1
#
_cell.length_a   1.000
_cell.length_b   1.000
_cell.length_c   1.000
_cell.angle_alpha   90.00
_cell.angle_beta   90.00
_cell.angle_gamma   90.00
#
_symmetry.space_group_name_H-M   'P 1'
#
loop_
_entity.id
_entity.type
_entity.pdbx_description
1 polymer ?
#
loop_
_entity_poly.entity_id
_entity_poly.type
_entity_poly.pdbx_seq_one_letter_code
_entity_poly.pdbx_strand_id
1 'polypeptide(L)'
;MSLQDKVRRYWRAVVLVIGALCVVAGLIGYVQGGGDKTGSTQESFVNKVWQIKTSNSIEPGMLYVFLSDGTLVMASPSSQPSLGRWTRTEKGLNLIEEGITYPTEILSLKRDEFRIRSLNPGEPVELQLAPAAP
;
A
#
# COMPACT_ATOMS: atom_id res chain seq x y z
N MET A 1 -31.16 -11.38 22.00
CA MET A 1 -30.91 -10.13 21.23
C MET A 1 -29.45 -9.74 21.50
N SER A 2 -28.61 -9.81 20.47
CA SER A 2 -27.15 -9.96 20.62
C SER A 2 -26.43 -8.61 20.78
N LEU A 3 -25.34 -8.61 21.56
CA LEU A 3 -24.52 -7.44 21.93
C LEU A 3 -23.89 -6.73 20.71
N GLN A 4 -23.89 -7.37 19.55
CA GLN A 4 -23.32 -6.83 18.30
C GLN A 4 -24.28 -5.93 17.51
N ASP A 5 -25.58 -5.95 17.81
CA ASP A 5 -26.57 -5.11 17.13
C ASP A 5 -26.62 -3.67 17.69
N LYS A 6 -26.11 -3.46 18.91
CA LYS A 6 -26.02 -2.12 19.53
C LYS A 6 -24.86 -1.28 18.99
N VAL A 7 -23.77 -1.92 18.56
CA VAL A 7 -22.53 -1.22 18.19
C VAL A 7 -22.60 -0.59 16.80
N ARG A 8 -23.40 -1.16 15.89
CA ARG A 8 -23.60 -0.61 14.53
C ARG A 8 -24.52 0.60 14.45
N ARG A 9 -25.28 0.92 15.51
CA ARG A 9 -26.17 2.09 15.56
C ARG A 9 -25.50 3.35 16.12
N TYR A 10 -24.39 3.21 16.83
CA TYR A 10 -23.72 4.34 17.48
C TYR A 10 -22.72 5.10 16.59
N TRP A 11 -22.42 4.62 15.38
CA TRP A 11 -21.49 5.30 14.46
C TRP A 11 -22.16 6.17 13.38
N ARG A 12 -23.49 6.25 13.36
CA ARG A 12 -24.24 7.15 12.46
C ARG A 12 -24.69 8.47 13.11
N ALA A 13 -24.32 8.72 14.37
CA ALA A 13 -24.83 9.86 15.14
C ALA A 13 -23.76 10.83 15.70
N VAL A 14 -22.50 10.74 15.25
CA VAL A 14 -21.41 11.65 15.70
C VAL A 14 -20.98 12.64 14.59
N VAL A 15 -21.69 12.69 13.45
CA VAL A 15 -21.40 13.62 12.34
C VAL A 15 -22.19 14.94 12.45
N LEU A 16 -22.96 15.16 13.51
CA LEU A 16 -23.65 16.42 13.76
C LEU A 16 -23.20 16.97 15.11
N VAL A 17 -22.85 18.26 15.14
CA VAL A 17 -22.37 19.06 16.28
C VAL A 17 -20.85 19.17 16.45
N ILE A 18 -20.13 19.70 15.44
CA ILE A 18 -19.10 20.75 15.65
C ILE A 18 -19.17 21.71 14.45
N GLY A 19 -20.27 22.46 14.38
CA GLY A 19 -20.46 23.56 13.44
C GLY A 19 -20.91 24.76 14.23
N ALA A 20 -19.96 25.48 14.83
CA ALA A 20 -20.23 26.75 15.50
C ALA A 20 -19.00 27.66 15.46
N LEU A 21 -19.19 28.78 14.75
CA LEU A 21 -18.56 30.10 14.95
C LEU A 21 -17.03 30.22 14.81
N CYS A 22 -16.61 30.86 13.70
CA CYS A 22 -15.71 32.02 13.72
C CYS A 22 -15.93 32.82 12.43
N VAL A 23 -16.76 33.86 12.51
CA VAL A 23 -16.81 34.95 11.53
C VAL A 23 -15.92 36.07 12.06
N VAL A 24 -15.05 36.64 11.21
CA VAL A 24 -14.80 38.09 11.02
C VAL A 24 -13.39 38.34 10.42
N ALA A 25 -13.37 39.21 9.40
CA ALA A 25 -12.26 39.99 8.84
C ALA A 25 -11.25 39.22 7.95
N GLY A 26 -10.79 39.72 6.81
CA GLY A 26 -10.91 41.03 6.19
C GLY A 26 -9.96 41.06 4.98
N LEU A 27 -10.29 41.89 3.99
CA LEU A 27 -9.47 42.20 2.82
C LEU A 27 -8.05 42.65 3.20
N ILE A 28 -7.04 41.82 2.91
CA ILE A 28 -5.68 42.29 2.61
C ILE A 28 -5.13 41.40 1.50
N GLY A 29 -4.95 41.99 0.31
CA GLY A 29 -4.13 41.38 -0.73
C GLY A 29 -2.68 41.27 -0.27
N TYR A 30 -2.10 40.08 -0.44
CA TYR A 30 -0.66 39.90 -0.54
C TYR A 30 -0.39 38.99 -1.74
N VAL A 31 0.09 39.64 -2.79
CA VAL A 31 1.22 39.25 -3.66
C VAL A 31 1.63 37.77 -3.62
N GLN A 32 1.45 37.12 -4.77
CA GLN A 32 2.41 36.26 -5.47
C GLN A 32 3.49 35.58 -4.60
N GLY A 33 3.19 34.35 -4.15
CA GLY A 33 4.19 33.34 -3.82
C GLY A 33 4.13 32.23 -4.86
N GLY A 34 4.82 32.41 -5.98
CA GLY A 34 5.13 31.34 -6.92
C GLY A 34 6.07 30.34 -6.24
N GLY A 35 5.51 29.45 -5.44
CA GLY A 35 6.18 28.21 -5.06
C GLY A 35 5.91 27.22 -6.17
N ASP A 36 6.96 26.88 -6.93
CA ASP A 36 6.94 25.70 -7.78
C ASP A 36 6.45 24.52 -6.93
N LYS A 37 5.22 24.08 -7.20
CA LYS A 37 4.77 22.77 -6.75
C LYS A 37 5.51 21.76 -7.61
N THR A 38 6.79 21.53 -7.33
CA THR A 38 7.37 20.20 -7.51
C THR A 38 6.65 19.31 -6.52
N GLY A 39 5.42 18.91 -6.88
CA GLY A 39 4.73 17.84 -6.20
C GLY A 39 5.68 16.66 -6.24
N SER A 40 6.18 16.24 -5.07
CA SER A 40 6.91 14.98 -4.97
C SER A 40 5.96 13.93 -5.51
N THR A 41 6.18 13.45 -6.73
CA THR A 41 5.47 12.28 -7.23
C THR A 41 5.81 11.17 -6.26
N GLN A 42 4.88 10.86 -5.35
CA GLN A 42 5.07 9.78 -4.40
C GLN A 42 5.29 8.52 -5.23
N GLU A 43 6.46 7.90 -5.08
CA GLU A 43 6.76 6.68 -5.81
C GLU A 43 5.70 5.62 -5.46
N SER A 44 5.15 5.00 -6.50
CA SER A 44 4.11 3.98 -6.37
C SER A 44 4.67 2.63 -6.81
N PHE A 45 4.22 1.56 -6.17
CA PHE A 45 4.50 0.17 -6.55
C PHE A 45 3.35 -0.46 -7.36
N VAL A 46 2.19 0.20 -7.40
CA VAL A 46 0.96 -0.32 -8.01
C VAL A 46 1.03 -0.24 -9.53
N ASN A 47 0.48 -1.24 -10.23
CA ASN A 47 0.43 -1.35 -11.69
C ASN A 47 1.82 -1.29 -12.35
N LYS A 48 2.83 -1.85 -11.69
CA LYS A 48 4.20 -2.00 -12.20
C LYS A 48 4.62 -3.47 -12.11
N VAL A 49 5.44 -3.90 -13.06
CA VAL A 49 6.07 -5.22 -13.04
C VAL A 49 7.37 -5.13 -12.28
N TRP A 50 7.44 -5.83 -11.16
CA TRP A 50 8.60 -5.90 -10.29
C TRP A 50 9.25 -7.27 -10.40
N GLN A 51 10.56 -7.33 -10.55
CA GLN A 51 11.33 -8.55 -10.53
C GLN A 51 12.07 -8.68 -9.20
N ILE A 52 11.96 -9.83 -8.55
CA ILE A 52 12.78 -10.18 -7.38
C ILE A 52 14.23 -10.27 -7.81
N LYS A 53 15.08 -9.43 -7.23
CA LYS A 53 16.54 -9.45 -7.43
C LYS A 53 17.22 -10.28 -6.36
N THR A 54 16.80 -10.11 -5.11
CA THR A 54 17.30 -10.89 -3.98
C THR A 54 16.16 -11.24 -3.03
N SER A 55 16.26 -12.41 -2.40
CA SER A 55 15.38 -12.85 -1.34
C SER A 55 16.10 -13.90 -0.49
N ASN A 56 15.68 -14.02 0.77
CA ASN A 56 16.12 -15.10 1.66
C ASN A 56 15.31 -16.41 1.51
N SER A 57 14.17 -16.40 0.80
CA SER A 57 13.28 -17.57 0.73
C SER A 57 12.58 -17.78 -0.62
N ILE A 58 12.60 -16.80 -1.53
CA ILE A 58 11.97 -16.90 -2.86
C ILE A 58 13.03 -16.86 -3.95
N GLU A 59 12.80 -17.59 -5.04
CA GLU A 59 13.71 -17.62 -6.19
C GLU A 59 13.87 -16.23 -6.83
N PRO A 60 15.13 -15.76 -7.06
CA PRO A 60 15.37 -14.58 -7.88
C PRO A 60 14.80 -14.73 -9.30
N GLY A 61 14.35 -13.63 -9.88
CA GLY A 61 13.77 -13.60 -11.23
C GLY A 61 12.25 -13.75 -11.28
N MET A 62 11.61 -14.17 -10.17
CA MET A 62 10.16 -14.12 -10.04
C MET A 62 9.61 -12.69 -10.21
N LEU A 63 8.46 -12.59 -10.85
CA LEU A 63 7.76 -11.34 -11.16
C LEU A 63 6.55 -11.15 -10.26
N TYR A 64 6.40 -9.95 -9.72
CA TYR A 64 5.29 -9.51 -8.88
C TYR A 64 4.61 -8.28 -9.51
N VAL A 65 3.28 -8.28 -9.57
CA VAL A 65 2.47 -7.12 -9.97
C VAL A 65 1.38 -6.88 -8.94
N PHE A 66 1.38 -5.67 -8.37
CA PHE A 66 0.36 -5.22 -7.43
C PHE A 66 -0.67 -4.40 -8.19
N LEU A 67 -1.77 -5.02 -8.62
CA LEU A 67 -2.80 -4.33 -9.39
C LEU A 67 -3.68 -3.44 -8.51
N SER A 68 -4.12 -2.31 -9.05
CA SER A 68 -4.91 -1.30 -8.31
C SER A 68 -6.25 -1.80 -7.78
N ASP A 69 -6.75 -2.93 -8.27
CA ASP A 69 -7.96 -3.59 -7.78
C ASP A 69 -7.71 -4.50 -6.56
N GLY A 70 -6.45 -4.61 -6.11
CA GLY A 70 -6.04 -5.47 -5.02
C GLY A 70 -5.64 -6.89 -5.45
N THR A 71 -5.51 -7.16 -6.74
CA THR A 71 -4.97 -8.44 -7.25
C THR A 71 -3.44 -8.43 -7.17
N LEU A 72 -2.86 -9.51 -6.67
CA LEU A 72 -1.42 -9.77 -6.72
C LEU A 72 -1.15 -10.82 -7.80
N VAL A 73 -0.36 -10.48 -8.82
CA VAL A 73 0.09 -11.45 -9.84
C VAL A 73 1.51 -11.89 -9.48
N MET A 74 1.73 -13.20 -9.46
CA MET A 74 3.04 -13.81 -9.25
C MET A 74 3.36 -14.73 -10.41
N ALA A 75 4.52 -14.56 -11.03
CA ALA A 75 4.96 -15.42 -12.12
C ALA A 75 6.42 -15.80 -11.92
N SER A 76 6.71 -17.09 -12.02
CA SER A 76 8.08 -17.57 -12.03
C SER A 76 8.53 -17.89 -13.46
N PRO A 77 9.84 -18.01 -13.72
CA PRO A 77 10.35 -18.50 -15.00
C PRO A 77 10.03 -19.97 -15.28
N SER A 78 9.73 -20.76 -14.24
CA SER A 78 9.74 -22.24 -14.27
C SER A 78 8.39 -22.88 -13.94
N SER A 79 7.39 -22.09 -13.53
CA SER A 79 6.07 -22.55 -13.10
C SER A 79 4.96 -21.72 -13.75
N GLN A 80 3.73 -22.24 -13.68
CA GLN A 80 2.56 -21.45 -14.06
C GLN A 80 2.42 -20.22 -13.16
N PRO A 81 1.95 -19.08 -13.71
CA PRO A 81 1.60 -17.92 -12.90
C PRO A 81 0.48 -18.24 -11.90
N SER A 82 0.52 -17.58 -10.76
CA SER A 82 -0.50 -17.65 -9.71
C SER A 82 -1.03 -16.26 -9.36
N LEU A 83 -2.22 -16.26 -8.75
CA LEU A 83 -2.88 -15.04 -8.29
C LEU A 83 -3.04 -15.09 -6.77
N GLY A 84 -2.74 -13.97 -6.14
CA GLY A 84 -3.07 -13.65 -4.77
C GLY A 84 -3.89 -12.36 -4.69
N ARG A 85 -4.00 -11.82 -3.48
CA ARG A 85 -4.55 -10.49 -3.24
C ARG A 85 -3.59 -9.67 -2.40
N TRP A 86 -3.74 -8.36 -2.43
CA TRP A 86 -3.06 -7.47 -1.53
C TRP A 86 -3.97 -6.35 -1.06
N THR A 87 -3.70 -5.83 0.13
CA THR A 87 -4.35 -4.61 0.64
C THR A 87 -3.33 -3.68 1.27
N ARG A 88 -3.59 -2.37 1.20
CA ARG A 88 -2.79 -1.36 1.90
C ARG A 88 -3.17 -1.34 3.39
N THR A 89 -2.17 -1.20 4.24
CA THR A 89 -2.35 -0.93 5.67
C THR A 89 -1.71 0.42 6.03
N GLU A 90 -1.85 0.86 7.27
CA GLU A 90 -1.22 2.11 7.73
C GLU A 90 0.31 2.08 7.59
N LYS A 91 0.93 0.91 7.77
CA LYS A 91 2.39 0.74 7.84
C LYS A 91 2.99 -0.07 6.69
N GLY A 92 2.17 -0.62 5.81
CA GLY A 92 2.64 -1.54 4.78
C GLY A 92 1.51 -2.16 3.97
N LEU A 93 1.55 -3.47 3.83
CA LEU A 93 0.63 -4.28 3.05
C LEU A 93 0.16 -5.49 3.86
N ASN A 94 -0.95 -6.07 3.46
CA ASN A 94 -1.23 -7.48 3.70
C ASN A 94 -1.19 -8.18 2.35
N LEU A 95 -0.33 -9.21 2.21
CA LEU A 95 -0.35 -10.10 1.06
C LEU A 95 -1.20 -11.31 1.40
N ILE A 96 -2.03 -11.76 0.46
CA ILE A 96 -2.93 -12.89 0.65
C ILE A 96 -2.62 -13.88 -0.47
N GLU A 97 -1.92 -14.95 -0.12
CA GLU A 97 -1.49 -15.99 -1.06
C GLU A 97 -2.08 -17.31 -0.56
N GLU A 98 -2.77 -18.04 -1.45
CA GLU A 98 -3.44 -19.31 -1.11
C GLU A 98 -4.40 -19.22 0.11
N GLY A 99 -4.97 -18.03 0.34
CA GLY A 99 -5.87 -17.76 1.48
C GLY A 99 -5.16 -17.42 2.80
N ILE A 100 -3.83 -17.47 2.85
CA ILE A 100 -3.03 -17.10 4.01
C ILE A 100 -2.68 -15.62 3.92
N THR A 101 -2.90 -14.88 5.01
CA THR A 101 -2.52 -13.46 5.11
C THR A 101 -1.13 -13.31 5.71
N TYR A 102 -0.25 -12.62 4.98
CA TYR A 102 1.10 -12.27 5.38
C TYR A 102 1.19 -10.75 5.59
N PRO A 103 1.18 -10.28 6.85
CA PRO A 103 1.47 -8.88 7.16
C PRO A 103 2.85 -8.51 6.61
N THR A 104 2.94 -7.42 5.87
CA THR A 104 4.14 -7.09 5.09
C THR A 104 4.52 -5.63 5.28
N GLU A 105 5.75 -5.40 5.73
CA GLU A 105 6.33 -4.08 5.89
C GLU A 105 6.92 -3.57 4.58
N ILE A 106 6.85 -2.26 4.33
CA ILE A 106 7.59 -1.64 3.24
C ILE A 106 8.84 -1.00 3.83
N LEU A 107 9.99 -1.61 3.52
CA LEU A 107 11.30 -1.17 3.99
C LEU A 107 11.87 -0.05 3.12
N SER A 108 11.60 -0.08 1.81
CA SER A 108 11.96 0.99 0.88
C SER A 108 11.04 1.02 -0.33
N LEU A 109 10.72 2.22 -0.82
CA LEU A 109 10.00 2.43 -2.07
C LEU A 109 10.59 3.63 -2.80
N LYS A 110 11.32 3.32 -3.87
CA LYS A 110 11.97 4.26 -4.79
C LYS A 110 11.56 3.89 -6.21
N ARG A 111 12.02 4.67 -7.18
CA ARG A 111 11.76 4.43 -8.61
C ARG A 111 12.29 3.07 -9.08
N ASP A 112 13.47 2.70 -8.61
CA ASP A 112 14.26 1.53 -9.03
C ASP A 112 14.34 0.43 -7.97
N GLU A 113 13.75 0.65 -6.80
CA GLU A 113 13.79 -0.28 -5.68
C GLU A 113 12.45 -0.33 -4.97
N PHE A 114 11.95 -1.55 -4.77
CA PHE A 114 10.86 -1.83 -3.85
C PHE A 114 11.30 -2.96 -2.92
N ARG A 115 11.44 -2.67 -1.62
CA ARG A 115 11.89 -3.63 -0.61
C ARG A 115 10.79 -3.85 0.41
N ILE A 116 10.42 -5.11 0.59
CA ILE A 116 9.36 -5.52 1.51
C ILE A 116 9.80 -6.66 2.41
N ARG A 117 9.19 -6.74 3.59
CA ARG A 117 9.40 -7.82 4.56
C ARG A 117 8.06 -8.41 4.99
N SER A 118 7.78 -9.64 4.58
CA SER A 118 6.61 -10.40 5.00
C SER A 118 6.88 -11.08 6.33
N LEU A 119 6.01 -10.86 7.31
CA LEU A 119 6.08 -11.41 8.66
C LEU A 119 5.45 -12.80 8.70
N ASN A 120 6.08 -13.73 7.97
CA ASN A 120 5.67 -15.12 7.92
C ASN A 120 5.87 -15.79 9.29
N PRO A 121 5.08 -16.82 9.63
CA PRO A 121 5.38 -17.65 10.78
C PRO A 121 6.79 -18.25 10.68
N GLY A 122 7.59 -18.12 11.73
CA GLY A 122 9.01 -18.49 11.71
C GLY A 122 9.88 -17.30 11.33
N GLU A 123 10.65 -17.44 10.25
CA GLU A 123 11.55 -16.39 9.77
C GLU A 123 10.83 -15.44 8.80
N PRO A 124 10.97 -14.11 8.97
CA PRO A 124 10.46 -13.16 8.00
C PRO A 124 11.06 -13.36 6.61
N VAL A 125 10.26 -13.17 5.58
CA VAL A 125 10.72 -13.20 4.19
C VAL A 125 11.00 -11.78 3.73
N GLU A 126 12.23 -11.51 3.33
CA GLU A 126 12.61 -10.23 2.74
C GLU A 126 12.78 -10.36 1.24
N LEU A 127 12.18 -9.42 0.50
CA LEU A 127 12.28 -9.31 -0.94
C LEU A 127 12.87 -7.95 -1.29
N GLN A 128 13.91 -7.94 -2.13
CA GLN A 128 14.35 -6.75 -2.84
C GLN A 128 13.94 -6.89 -4.30
N LEU A 129 13.09 -5.98 -4.74
CA LEU A 129 12.57 -5.95 -6.10
C LEU A 129 13.07 -4.71 -6.84
N ALA A 130 13.26 -4.85 -8.14
CA ALA A 130 13.51 -3.75 -9.07
C ALA A 130 12.51 -3.83 -10.22
N PRO A 131 12.27 -2.74 -10.98
CA PRO A 131 11.46 -2.80 -12.18
C PRO A 131 11.95 -3.91 -13.12
N ALA A 132 11.03 -4.71 -13.64
CA ALA A 132 11.37 -5.68 -14.68
C ALA A 132 11.80 -4.94 -15.96
N ALA A 133 12.79 -5.46 -16.66
CA ALA A 133 13.14 -4.95 -17.97
C ALA A 133 11.98 -5.24 -18.95
N PRO A 134 11.66 -4.32 -19.88
CA PRO A 134 10.72 -4.57 -20.96
C PRO A 134 11.19 -5.67 -21.91
#